data_AF-A0A848UL93-F1
#
_entry.id   AF-A0A848UL93-F1
#
_cell.length_a   1.000
_cell.length_b   1.000
_cell.length_c   1.000
_cell.angle_alpha   90.00
_cell.angle_beta   90.00
_cell.angle_gamma   90.00
#
_symmetry.space_group_name_H-M   'P 1'
#
loop_
_entity.id
_entity.type
_entity.pdbx_description
1 polymer ?
#
loop_
_entity_poly.entity_id
_entity_poly.type
_entity_poly.pdbx_seq_one_letter_code
_entity_poly.pdbx_strand_id
1 'polypeptide(L)' 'MGIDPQKRYTATMDTSMGEMVIALDPIKAPKTVNNFVFLALHHYFDGIVFHRIINGFVCQGGDPTGT' A
#
# COMPACT_ATOMS: atom_id res chain seq x y z
N MET A 1 10.96 9.18 11.09
CA MET A 1 10.43 7.99 10.38
C MET A 1 9.93 7.03 11.44
N GLY A 2 8.76 6.44 11.23
CA GLY A 2 8.17 5.43 12.13
C GLY A 2 8.65 4.01 11.84
N ILE A 3 9.34 3.79 10.70
CA ILE A 3 9.96 2.51 10.36
C ILE A 3 11.49 2.56 10.59
N ASP A 4 12.07 1.40 10.84
CA ASP A 4 13.50 1.11 10.75
C ASP A 4 13.86 0.65 9.34
N PRO A 5 14.66 1.40 8.55
CA PRO A 5 15.04 1.06 7.18
C PRO A 5 15.86 -0.23 7.01
N GLN A 6 16.45 -0.76 8.08
CA GLN A 6 17.27 -1.98 8.01
C GLN A 6 16.46 -3.26 8.24
N LYS A 7 15.18 -3.14 8.65
CA LYS A 7 14.28 -4.26 8.85
C LYS A 7 13.47 -4.59 7.59
N ARG A 8 12.86 -5.77 7.58
CA ARG A 8 11.90 -6.20 6.57
C ARG A 8 10.48 -5.98 7.09
N TYR A 9 9.60 -5.51 6.22
CA TYR A 9 8.18 -5.34 6.52
C TYR A 9 7.35 -6.03 5.46
N THR A 10 6.21 -6.53 5.88
CA THR A 10 5.14 -6.99 5.01
C THR A 10 3.86 -6.24 5.36
N ALA A 11 3.04 -5.95 4.36
CA ALA A 11 1.69 -5.45 4.55
C ALA A 11 0.71 -6.49 4.01
N THR A 12 -0.28 -6.85 4.82
CA THR A 12 -1.42 -7.66 4.37
C THR A 12 -2.53 -6.69 3.98
N MET A 13 -3.07 -6.87 2.77
CA MET A 13 -4.15 -6.06 2.23
C MET A 13 -5.33 -6.97 1.91
N ASP A 14 -6.38 -6.85 2.71
CA ASP A 14 -7.66 -7.50 2.46
C ASP A 14 -8.46 -6.70 1.44
N THR A 15 -8.88 -7.36 0.37
CA THR A 15 -9.70 -6.75 -0.68
C THR A 15 -10.96 -7.56 -0.93
N SER A 16 -11.91 -6.98 -1.68
CA SER A 16 -13.11 -7.71 -2.13
C SER A 16 -12.81 -8.89 -3.05
N MET A 17 -11.58 -9.00 -3.58
CA MET A 17 -11.14 -10.06 -4.48
C MET A 17 -10.16 -11.04 -3.82
N GLY A 18 -9.94 -10.91 -2.51
CA GLY A 18 -9.04 -11.76 -1.73
C GLY A 18 -7.90 -11.00 -1.05
N GLU A 19 -7.10 -11.74 -0.28
CA GLU A 19 -5.95 -11.23 0.46
C GLU A 19 -4.71 -11.12 -0.44
N MET A 20 -3.97 -10.03 -0.29
CA MET A 20 -2.64 -9.86 -0.89
C MET A 20 -1.59 -9.55 0.19
N VAL A 21 -0.46 -10.24 0.15
CA VAL A 21 0.69 -9.95 1.03
C VAL A 21 1.80 -9.27 0.23
N ILE A 22 2.17 -8.06 0.65
CA ILE A 22 3.12 -7.19 -0.04
C ILE A 22 4.39 -7.09 0.79
N ALA A 23 5.53 -7.51 0.23
CA ALA A 23 6.83 -7.25 0.82
C ALA A 23 7.30 -5.82 0.50
N LEU A 24 7.72 -5.08 1.52
CA LEU A 24 8.17 -3.69 1.40
C LEU A 24 9.71 -3.62 1.43
N ASP A 25 10.29 -2.76 0.59
CA ASP A 25 11.74 -2.54 0.49
C ASP A 25 12.14 -1.17 1.09
N PRO A 26 12.30 -1.09 2.43
CA PRO A 26 12.63 0.17 3.09
C PRO A 26 14.10 0.56 2.92
N ILE A 27 14.96 -0.34 2.44
CA ILE A 27 16.36 -0.04 2.12
C ILE A 27 16.40 0.83 0.87
N LYS A 28 15.70 0.43 -0.20
CA LYS A 28 15.68 1.18 -1.47
C LYS A 28 14.73 2.36 -1.44
N ALA A 29 13.61 2.27 -0.73
CA ALA A 29 12.55 3.29 -0.74
C ALA A 29 12.08 3.70 0.68
N PRO A 30 12.97 4.15 1.58
CA PRO A 30 12.65 4.37 3.00
C PRO A 30 11.51 5.38 3.22
N LYS A 31 11.48 6.47 2.44
CA LYS A 31 10.44 7.50 2.57
C LYS A 31 9.07 6.99 2.11
N THR A 32 9.04 6.28 0.99
CA THR A 32 7.79 5.72 0.42
C THR A 32 7.22 4.63 1.32
N VAL A 33 8.06 3.71 1.79
CA VAL A 33 7.63 2.67 2.73
C VAL A 33 7.15 3.28 4.04
N ASN A 34 7.85 4.29 4.56
CA ASN A 34 7.41 4.99 5.77
C ASN A 34 6.02 5.63 5.58
N ASN A 35 5.78 6.30 4.46
CA ASN A 35 4.49 6.92 4.16
C ASN A 35 3.38 5.87 4.03
N PHE A 36 3.64 4.79 3.29
CA PHE A 36 2.69 3.70 3.11
C PHE A 36 2.31 3.04 4.44
N VAL A 37 3.31 2.68 5.27
CA VAL A 37 3.07 2.07 6.59
C VAL A 37 2.31 3.03 7.50
N PHE A 38 2.67 4.32 7.50
CA PHE A 38 1.96 5.33 8.29
C PHE A 38 0.47 5.39 7.89
N LEU A 39 0.17 5.55 6.60
CA LEU A 39 -1.22 5.61 6.12
C LEU A 39 -2.00 4.33 6.42
N ALA A 40 -1.37 3.15 6.24
CA ALA A 40 -2.00 1.87 6.54
C ALA A 40 -2.32 1.70 8.04
N LEU A 41 -1.38 2.04 8.93
CA LEU A 41 -1.61 1.97 10.39
C LEU A 41 -2.68 2.95 10.88
N HIS A 42 -2.96 3.99 10.10
CA HIS A 42 -4.02 4.97 10.35
C HIS A 42 -5.31 4.68 9.57
N HIS A 43 -5.49 3.45 9.07
CA HIS A 43 -6.70 3.01 8.38
C HIS A 43 -7.08 3.85 7.15
N TYR A 44 -6.11 4.56 6.56
CA TYR A 44 -6.38 5.48 5.47
C TYR A 44 -6.87 4.77 4.20
N PHE A 45 -6.42 3.54 3.96
CA PHE A 45 -6.76 2.78 2.76
C PHE A 45 -8.07 1.98 2.88
N ASP A 46 -8.68 1.96 4.06
CA ASP A 46 -9.86 1.15 4.32
C ASP A 46 -11.04 1.66 3.49
N GLY A 47 -11.67 0.75 2.72
CA GLY A 47 -12.79 1.09 1.84
C GLY A 47 -12.43 1.84 0.55
N ILE A 48 -11.14 2.10 0.29
CA ILE A 48 -10.70 2.73 -0.96
C ILE A 48 -10.73 1.73 -2.12
N VAL A 49 -11.28 2.16 -3.25
CA VAL A 49 -11.39 1.34 -4.47
C VAL A 49 -10.15 1.46 -5.37
N PHE A 50 -9.94 0.45 -6.22
CA PHE A 50 -9.07 0.56 -7.39
C PHE A 50 -9.84 1.24 -8.52
N HIS A 51 -9.76 2.57 -8.61
CA HIS A 51 -10.55 3.37 -9.54
C HIS A 51 -10.05 3.32 -10.99
N ARG A 52 -8.80 2.89 -11.24
CA ARG A 52 -8.22 2.86 -12.58
C ARG A 52 -7.56 1.52 -12.89
N ILE A 53 -8.07 0.84 -13.93
CA ILE A 53 -7.60 -0.47 -14.37
C ILE A 53 -7.29 -0.42 -15.87
N ILE A 54 -6.06 -0.80 -16.22
CA ILE A 54 -5.61 -1.00 -17.60
C ILE A 54 -5.14 -2.46 -17.72
N ASN A 55 -5.90 -3.25 -18.48
CA ASN A 55 -5.65 -4.69 -18.65
C ASN A 55 -4.23 -4.94 -19.19
N GLY A 56 -3.52 -5.86 -18.53
CA GLY A 56 -2.13 -6.20 -18.88
C GLY A 56 -1.09 -5.17 -18.45
N PHE A 57 -1.49 -4.11 -17.71
CA PHE A 57 -0.58 -3.06 -17.28
C PHE A 57 -0.67 -2.72 -15.80
N VAL A 58 -1.79 -2.15 -15.33
CA VAL A 58 -1.88 -1.61 -13.97
C VAL A 58 -3.29 -1.62 -13.40
N CYS A 59 -3.40 -1.91 -12.10
CA CYS A 59 -4.54 -1.58 -11.25
C CYS A 59 -4.07 -0.51 -10.26
N GLN A 60 -4.71 0.65 -10.25
CA GLN A 60 -4.34 1.80 -9.45
C GLN A 60 -5.45 2.16 -8.47
N GLY A 61 -5.06 2.41 -7.21
CA GLY A 61 -5.92 2.80 -6.10
C GLY A 61 -5.20 3.75 -5.15
N GLY A 62 -5.66 3.84 -3.91
CA GLY A 62 -5.05 4.69 -2.88
C GLY A 62 -5.52 6.16 -2.89
N ASP A 63 -6.54 6.48 -3.69
CA ASP A 63 -7.23 7.77 -3.66
C ASP A 63 -8.59 7.65 -2.94
N PRO A 64 -8.79 8.32 -1.79
CA PRO A 64 -10.08 8.32 -1.09
C PRO A 64 -11.24 8.91 -1.90
N THR A 65 -10.95 9.77 -2.89
CA THR A 65 -12.00 10.33 -3.75
C THR A 65 -12.36 9.43 -4.93
N GLY A 66 -11.48 8.48 -5.26
CA GLY A 66 -11.68 7.52 -6.34
C GLY A 66 -11.74 8.14 -7.74
N THR A 67 -11.06 9.26 -7.96
CA THR A 67 -11.10 10.04 -9.23
C THR A 67 -9.91 9.79 -10.15
#